data_AF-A0A918QBJ3-F1
#
_entry.id   AF-A0A918QBJ3-F1
#
_cell.length_a   1.000
_cell.length_b   1.000
_cell.length_c   1.000
_cell.angle_alpha   90.00
_cell.angle_beta   90.00
_cell.angle_gamma   90.00
#
_symmetry.space_group_name_H-M   'P 1'
#
loop_
_entity.id
_entity.type
_entity.pdbx_description
1 polymer ?
#
loop_
_entity_poly.entity_id
_entity_poly.type
_entity_poly.pdbx_seq_one_letter_code
_entity_poly.pdbx_strand_id
1 'polypeptide(L)'
;MSVTVFSVHAQTAREEAPSSFQWVIRVRGGAPVHVGGMFPRTDTPDELGPRFTLYEDQAGRKPLCSVARQTTGTSPHGGFAVTGPDGNVLGVLRPPARRSRWRPRYEMELPDGTRLVGRGGTIGAWALYVVLSPLTLIYNVASLVGGYGLDWHLPTRTAWRTEGGPGAGRAPLRFYGITDKYKVRTARLDPRVAYAQAVLHYWSS
;
A
#
# COMPACT_ATOMS: atom_id res chain seq x y z
N MET A 1 -14.00 -15.44 -11.75
CA MET A 1 -12.80 -14.67 -11.35
C MET A 1 -13.04 -14.06 -9.98
N SER A 2 -12.39 -14.57 -8.94
CA SER A 2 -12.55 -14.07 -7.58
C SER A 2 -11.83 -12.73 -7.41
N VAL A 3 -12.53 -11.78 -6.79
CA VAL A 3 -12.07 -10.41 -6.56
C VAL A 3 -12.33 -10.09 -5.10
N THR A 4 -11.29 -9.68 -4.40
CA THR A 4 -11.38 -9.28 -3.00
C THR A 4 -11.20 -7.77 -2.91
N VAL A 5 -12.02 -7.13 -2.08
CA VAL A 5 -11.93 -5.70 -1.78
C VAL A 5 -11.59 -5.57 -0.30
N PHE A 6 -10.64 -4.71 0.02
CA PHE A 6 -10.23 -4.49 1.41
C PHE A 6 -9.79 -3.05 1.66
N SER A 7 -9.73 -2.64 2.93
CA SER A 7 -9.22 -1.34 3.38
C SER A 7 -8.35 -1.51 4.61
N VAL A 8 -7.36 -0.62 4.79
CA VAL A 8 -6.45 -0.61 5.94
C VAL A 8 -6.91 0.48 6.90
N HIS A 9 -6.98 0.16 8.19
CA HIS A 9 -7.36 1.11 9.23
C HIS A 9 -6.36 1.09 10.38
N ALA A 10 -5.97 2.27 10.88
CA ALA A 10 -5.35 2.41 12.19
C ALA A 10 -6.28 1.89 13.26
N GLN A 11 -5.76 1.01 14.11
CA GLN A 11 -6.47 0.59 15.30
C GLN A 11 -6.36 1.74 16.30
N THR A 12 -7.42 2.51 16.48
CA THR A 12 -7.53 3.41 17.61
C THR A 12 -7.51 2.56 18.87
N ALA A 13 -6.61 2.86 19.79
CA ALA A 13 -6.51 2.19 21.08
C ALA A 13 -7.88 2.25 21.78
N ARG A 14 -8.67 1.18 21.64
CA ARG A 14 -9.91 1.00 22.37
C ARG A 14 -9.87 -0.40 22.95
N GLU A 15 -9.69 -0.38 24.27
CA GLU A 15 -9.95 -1.36 25.32
C GLU A 15 -10.15 -2.83 24.87
N GLU A 16 -9.32 -3.72 25.44
CA GLU A 16 -9.51 -5.19 25.58
C GLU A 16 -8.79 -6.14 24.61
N ALA A 17 -7.99 -5.68 23.64
CA ALA A 17 -7.08 -6.58 22.90
C ALA A 17 -5.66 -6.58 23.50
N PRO A 18 -4.98 -7.74 23.65
CA PRO A 18 -3.56 -7.76 24.00
C PRO A 18 -2.79 -6.91 22.98
N SER A 19 -2.10 -5.92 23.51
CA SER A 19 -1.84 -4.61 22.93
C SER A 19 -0.63 -4.53 21.99
N SER A 20 -0.61 -5.30 20.90
CA SER A 20 0.50 -5.26 19.93
C SER A 20 0.14 -4.98 18.45
N PHE A 21 -1.15 -4.92 18.12
CA PHE A 21 -1.60 -4.66 16.74
C PHE A 21 -1.73 -3.17 16.46
N GLN A 22 -1.14 -2.71 15.35
CA GLN A 22 -1.17 -1.31 14.94
C GLN A 22 -2.22 -1.02 13.87
N TRP A 23 -2.46 -1.99 12.98
CA TRP A 23 -3.42 -1.85 11.88
C TRP A 23 -4.32 -3.07 11.73
N VAL A 24 -5.52 -2.83 11.21
CA VAL A 24 -6.48 -3.87 10.84
C VAL A 24 -6.87 -3.70 9.38
N ILE A 25 -6.79 -4.79 8.63
CA ILE A 25 -7.22 -4.87 7.24
C ILE A 25 -8.63 -5.46 7.23
N ARG A 26 -9.60 -4.64 6.84
CA ARG A 26 -11.00 -5.07 6.69
C ARG A 26 -11.22 -5.64 5.31
N VAL A 27 -11.52 -6.93 5.23
CA VAL A 27 -11.81 -7.64 3.98
C VAL A 27 -13.31 -7.70 3.77
N ARG A 28 -13.80 -7.25 2.60
CA ARG A 28 -15.22 -7.29 2.29
C ARG A 28 -15.69 -8.74 2.13
N GLY A 29 -16.58 -9.16 3.03
CA GLY A 29 -17.14 -10.52 3.02
C GLY A 29 -16.17 -11.60 3.50
N GLY A 30 -15.12 -11.23 4.24
CA GLY A 30 -14.16 -12.16 4.83
C GLY A 30 -13.75 -11.74 6.24
N ALA A 31 -12.95 -12.58 6.90
CA ALA A 31 -12.39 -12.26 8.20
C ALA A 31 -11.40 -11.08 8.11
N PRO A 32 -11.35 -10.20 9.13
CA PRO A 32 -10.34 -9.15 9.20
C PRO A 32 -8.94 -9.77 9.35
N VAL A 33 -7.93 -9.08 8.85
CA VAL A 33 -6.52 -9.45 9.02
C VAL A 33 -5.85 -8.43 9.93
N HIS A 34 -5.13 -8.90 10.94
CA HIS A 34 -4.50 -8.09 11.97
C HIS A 34 -3.02 -7.89 11.65
N VAL A 35 -2.50 -6.68 11.88
CA VAL A 35 -1.11 -6.33 11.59
C VAL A 35 -0.38 -6.03 12.88
N GLY A 36 0.56 -6.89 13.25
CA GLY A 36 1.41 -6.73 14.43
C GLY A 36 2.87 -6.59 14.00
N GLY A 37 3.64 -5.77 14.72
CA GLY A 37 5.06 -5.63 14.43
C GLY A 37 5.66 -4.28 14.80
N MET A 38 6.90 -4.10 14.35
CA MET A 38 7.69 -2.91 14.58
C MET A 38 7.68 -2.03 13.33
N PHE A 39 7.17 -0.82 13.50
CA PHE A 39 7.12 0.21 12.47
C PHE A 39 7.98 1.38 12.94
N PRO A 40 9.27 1.43 12.53
CA PRO A 40 10.10 2.56 12.87
C PRO A 40 9.50 3.83 12.26
N ARG A 41 9.72 4.97 12.92
CA ARG A 41 9.31 6.26 12.35
C ARG A 41 10.02 6.46 11.03
N THR A 42 9.27 6.95 10.05
CA THR A 42 9.77 7.24 8.70
C THR A 42 10.94 8.22 8.72
N ASP A 43 11.05 9.05 9.77
CA ASP A 43 12.08 10.09 9.94
C ASP A 43 13.41 9.57 10.50
N THR A 44 13.42 8.39 11.11
CA THR A 44 14.64 7.76 11.60
C THR A 44 15.38 7.08 10.43
N PRO A 45 16.68 7.33 10.21
CA PRO A 45 17.51 6.58 9.27
C PRO A 45 17.84 5.21 9.87
N ASP A 46 16.82 4.51 10.35
CA ASP A 46 16.98 3.18 10.91
C ASP A 46 17.20 2.21 9.75
N GLU A 47 18.36 1.56 9.75
CA GLU A 47 18.80 0.64 8.69
C GLU A 47 17.89 -0.60 8.59
N LEU A 48 17.04 -0.84 9.57
CA LEU A 48 16.24 -2.06 9.68
C LEU A 48 14.90 -2.02 8.91
N GLY A 49 14.32 -0.83 8.68
CA GLY A 49 13.00 -0.68 8.02
C GLY A 49 11.84 -1.33 8.78
N PRO A 50 10.57 -1.20 8.31
CA PRO A 50 9.43 -1.87 8.94
C PRO A 50 9.54 -3.39 8.90
N ARG A 51 9.29 -4.02 10.05
CA ARG A 51 9.19 -5.47 10.21
C ARG A 51 7.86 -5.82 10.86
N PHE A 52 7.00 -6.50 10.13
CA PHE A 52 5.65 -6.81 10.61
C PHE A 52 5.15 -8.15 10.11
N THR A 53 4.15 -8.67 10.80
CA THR A 53 3.49 -9.93 10.49
C THR A 53 1.98 -9.69 10.40
N LEU A 54 1.37 -10.28 9.37
CA LEU A 54 -0.06 -10.31 9.20
C LEU A 54 -0.61 -11.56 9.88
N TYR A 55 -1.69 -11.43 10.63
CA TYR A 55 -2.33 -12.49 11.40
C TYR A 55 -3.78 -12.62 11.00
N GLU A 56 -4.27 -13.86 10.94
CA GLU A 56 -5.69 -14.15 10.74
C GLU A 56 -6.51 -13.88 12.00
N ASP A 57 -5.88 -13.98 13.18
CA ASP A 57 -6.52 -13.87 14.48
C ASP A 57 -6.02 -12.68 15.30
N GLN A 58 -6.89 -12.17 16.17
CA GLN A 58 -6.55 -11.13 17.15
C GLN A 58 -5.61 -11.64 18.25
N ALA A 59 -5.47 -12.95 18.42
CA ALA A 59 -4.54 -13.50 19.41
C ALA A 59 -3.10 -13.61 18.89
N GLY A 60 -2.87 -13.33 17.59
CA GLY A 60 -1.54 -13.38 16.98
C GLY A 60 -0.96 -14.79 16.87
N ARG A 61 -1.80 -15.84 16.89
CA ARG A 61 -1.36 -17.25 16.86
C ARG A 61 -1.34 -17.83 15.45
N LYS A 62 -2.02 -17.19 14.49
CA LYS A 62 -2.13 -17.66 13.10
C LYS A 62 -1.48 -16.66 12.14
N PRO A 63 -0.15 -16.69 11.97
CA PRO A 63 0.53 -15.82 11.02
C PRO A 63 0.19 -16.21 9.57
N LEU A 64 -0.20 -15.22 8.77
CA LEU A 64 -0.48 -15.35 7.33
C LEU A 64 0.75 -15.06 6.46
N CYS A 65 1.52 -14.03 6.83
CA CYS A 65 2.82 -13.74 6.24
C CYS A 65 3.60 -12.76 7.11
N SER A 66 4.92 -12.76 6.96
CA SER A 66 5.85 -11.84 7.59
C SER A 66 6.54 -10.99 6.54
N VAL A 67 6.78 -9.73 6.87
CA VAL A 67 7.43 -8.75 5.99
C VAL A 67 8.66 -8.24 6.71
N ALA A 68 9.80 -8.32 6.05
CA ALA A 68 11.08 -7.83 6.55
C ALA A 68 11.91 -7.22 5.43
N ARG A 69 12.79 -6.28 5.77
CA ARG A 69 13.73 -5.71 4.81
C ARG A 69 14.67 -6.79 4.28
N GLN A 70 14.83 -6.84 2.96
CA GLN A 70 15.76 -7.73 2.30
C GLN A 70 17.17 -7.17 2.48
N THR A 71 18.00 -7.87 3.25
CA THR A 71 19.40 -7.50 3.52
C THR A 71 20.37 -7.97 2.44
N THR A 72 19.94 -8.91 1.59
CA THR A 72 20.77 -9.54 0.55
C THR A 72 20.38 -8.98 -0.82
N GLY A 73 21.19 -8.04 -1.35
CA GLY A 73 21.05 -7.55 -2.73
C GLY A 73 21.62 -6.15 -2.94
N THR A 74 22.34 -5.99 -4.06
CA THR A 74 23.00 -4.78 -4.55
C THR A 74 22.01 -3.68 -5.02
N SER A 75 20.91 -3.47 -4.30
CA SER A 75 19.95 -2.40 -4.59
C SER A 75 19.99 -1.37 -3.47
N PRO A 76 20.44 -0.12 -3.74
CA PRO A 76 20.60 0.92 -2.73
C PRO A 76 19.28 1.41 -2.09
N HIS A 77 18.14 0.85 -2.49
CA HIS A 77 16.81 1.24 -1.99
C HIS A 77 16.09 0.18 -1.14
N GLY A 78 16.69 -0.99 -0.87
CA GLY A 78 16.20 -2.00 0.07
C GLY A 78 14.75 -2.47 -0.16
N GLY A 79 14.58 -3.62 -0.81
CA GLY A 79 13.26 -4.25 -0.93
C GLY A 79 12.77 -4.83 0.40
N PHE A 80 11.48 -5.15 0.49
CA PHE A 80 10.86 -5.87 1.59
C PHE A 80 10.40 -7.24 1.08
N ALA A 81 10.96 -8.31 1.62
CA ALA A 81 10.53 -9.66 1.32
C ALA A 81 9.25 -9.96 2.11
N VAL A 82 8.24 -10.49 1.42
CA VAL A 82 7.02 -11.04 2.00
C VAL A 82 7.18 -12.55 2.04
N THR A 83 7.21 -13.12 3.23
CA THR A 83 7.43 -14.55 3.45
C THR A 83 6.17 -15.17 4.03
N GLY A 84 5.73 -16.29 3.48
CA GLY A 84 4.63 -17.08 4.03
C GLY A 84 4.99 -17.73 5.37
N PRO A 85 4.01 -18.36 6.05
CA PRO A 85 4.25 -19.05 7.32
C PRO A 85 5.21 -20.24 7.14
N ASP A 86 5.22 -20.84 5.95
CA ASP A 86 6.08 -21.98 5.60
C ASP A 86 7.53 -21.56 5.27
N GLY A 87 7.86 -20.27 5.37
CA GLY A 87 9.19 -19.74 5.03
C GLY A 87 9.39 -19.44 3.54
N ASN A 88 8.43 -19.76 2.68
CA ASN A 88 8.48 -19.46 1.25
C ASN A 88 8.33 -17.96 0.97
N VAL A 89 9.18 -17.39 0.10
CA VAL A 89 9.04 -16.02 -0.35
C VAL A 89 7.84 -15.92 -1.30
N LEU A 90 6.85 -15.11 -0.93
CA LEU A 90 5.64 -14.84 -1.72
C LEU A 90 5.82 -13.65 -2.67
N GLY A 91 6.81 -12.79 -2.42
CA GLY A 91 7.17 -11.69 -3.29
C GLY A 91 8.08 -10.66 -2.60
N VAL A 92 8.63 -9.74 -3.39
CA VAL A 92 9.47 -8.64 -2.92
C VAL A 92 8.81 -7.31 -3.27
N LEU A 93 8.62 -6.46 -2.26
CA LEU A 93 7.99 -5.14 -2.40
C LEU A 93 9.07 -4.06 -2.39
N ARG A 94 9.03 -3.13 -3.34
CA ARG A 94 9.93 -1.98 -3.38
C ARG A 94 9.08 -0.70 -3.27
N PRO A 95 9.12 0.00 -2.12
CA PRO A 95 8.47 1.29 -1.99
C PRO A 95 9.18 2.35 -2.86
N PRO A 96 8.50 3.46 -3.17
CA PRO A 96 9.09 4.56 -3.92
C PRO A 96 10.27 5.16 -3.15
N ALA A 97 11.25 5.66 -3.90
CA ALA A 97 12.31 6.49 -3.30
C ALA A 97 11.68 7.74 -2.64
N ARG A 98 12.16 8.09 -1.43
CA ARG A 98 11.64 9.19 -0.60
C ARG A 98 11.55 10.55 -1.33
N ARG A 99 12.37 10.75 -2.38
CA ARG A 99 12.40 12.00 -3.18
C ARG A 99 11.29 12.09 -4.23
N SER A 100 10.61 10.99 -4.56
CA SER A 100 9.58 10.97 -5.61
C SER A 100 8.18 11.22 -5.06
N ARG A 101 7.88 12.48 -4.69
CA ARG A 101 6.55 12.87 -4.15
C ARG A 101 5.48 13.04 -5.22
N TRP A 102 5.85 13.51 -6.40
CA TRP A 102 4.89 13.89 -7.45
C TRP A 102 4.25 12.70 -8.16
N ARG A 103 4.90 11.53 -8.16
CA ARG A 103 4.38 10.32 -8.78
C ARG A 103 5.10 9.08 -8.24
N PRO A 104 4.75 8.63 -7.03
CA PRO A 104 5.43 7.50 -6.42
C PRO A 104 5.30 6.26 -7.32
N ARG A 105 6.45 5.62 -7.58
CA ARG A 105 6.56 4.35 -8.31
C ARG A 105 6.77 3.24 -7.28
N TYR A 106 5.75 2.41 -7.13
CA TYR A 106 5.78 1.19 -6.33
C TYR A 106 6.10 0.02 -7.24
N GLU A 107 6.93 -0.91 -6.77
CA GLU A 107 7.20 -2.13 -7.51
C GLU A 107 7.00 -3.35 -6.61
N MET A 108 6.63 -4.44 -7.26
CA MET A 108 6.42 -5.73 -6.63
C MET A 108 6.97 -6.78 -7.58
N GLU A 109 7.79 -7.67 -7.07
CA GLU A 109 8.37 -8.78 -7.81
C GLU A 109 7.82 -10.07 -7.24
N LEU A 110 7.21 -10.89 -8.09
CA LEU A 110 6.64 -12.16 -7.71
C LEU A 110 7.69 -13.28 -7.87
N PRO A 111 7.50 -14.45 -7.21
CA PRO A 111 8.46 -15.55 -7.25
C PRO A 111 8.66 -16.15 -8.65
N ASP A 112 7.69 -15.96 -9.54
CA ASP A 112 7.73 -16.36 -10.95
C ASP A 112 8.54 -15.39 -11.83
N GLY A 113 9.14 -14.34 -11.25
CA GLY A 113 9.84 -13.28 -11.96
C GLY A 113 8.90 -12.19 -12.51
N THR A 114 7.59 -12.30 -12.31
CA THR A 114 6.64 -11.28 -12.76
C THR A 114 6.84 -10.00 -11.96
N ARG A 115 7.22 -8.91 -12.63
CA ARG A 115 7.31 -7.58 -12.02
C ARG A 115 6.04 -6.77 -12.25
N LEU A 116 5.43 -6.34 -11.16
CA LEU A 116 4.26 -5.45 -11.14
C LEU A 116 4.69 -4.04 -10.73
N VAL A 117 4.35 -3.04 -11.54
CA VAL A 117 4.65 -1.63 -11.28
C VAL A 117 3.35 -0.86 -11.05
N GLY A 118 3.24 -0.22 -9.89
CA GLY A 118 2.18 0.72 -9.53
C GLY A 118 2.69 2.15 -9.60
N ARG A 119 1.95 3.04 -10.26
CA ARG A 119 2.27 4.48 -10.30
C ARG A 119 1.13 5.27 -9.69
N GLY A 120 1.46 6.21 -8.80
CA GLY A 120 0.52 7.16 -8.21
C GLY A 120 -0.16 8.00 -9.29
N GLY A 121 -1.49 8.01 -9.27
CA GLY A 121 -2.31 8.72 -10.23
C GLY A 121 -2.34 8.07 -11.62
N THR A 122 -3.55 7.79 -12.10
CA THR A 122 -3.77 7.37 -13.49
C THR A 122 -3.65 8.56 -14.45
N ILE A 123 -3.25 8.35 -15.70
CA ILE A 123 -3.15 9.41 -16.71
C ILE A 123 -4.45 10.21 -16.83
N GLY A 124 -5.60 9.53 -16.88
CA GLY A 124 -6.91 10.20 -16.93
C GLY A 124 -7.23 11.02 -15.68
N ALA A 125 -6.83 10.56 -14.49
CA ALA A 125 -7.01 11.33 -13.25
C ALA A 125 -6.10 12.57 -13.21
N TRP A 126 -4.87 12.47 -13.73
CA TRP A 126 -3.98 13.61 -13.90
C TRP A 126 -4.52 14.61 -14.94
N ALA A 127 -5.03 14.14 -16.07
CA ALA A 127 -5.65 15.00 -17.07
C ALA A 127 -6.86 15.76 -16.49
N LEU A 128 -7.75 15.05 -15.79
CA LEU A 128 -8.88 15.67 -15.10
C LEU A 128 -8.42 16.68 -14.05
N TYR A 129 -7.41 16.34 -13.27
CA TYR A 129 -6.83 17.24 -12.27
C TYR A 129 -6.24 18.50 -12.91
N VAL A 130 -5.51 18.41 -14.02
CA VAL A 130 -4.97 19.58 -14.74
C VAL A 130 -6.08 20.46 -15.29
N VAL A 131 -7.17 19.87 -15.78
CA VAL A 131 -8.34 20.62 -16.26
C VAL A 131 -9.07 21.34 -15.11
N LEU A 132 -9.18 20.69 -13.94
CA LEU A 132 -9.85 21.25 -12.76
C LEU A 132 -8.95 22.14 -11.90
N SER A 133 -7.63 22.08 -12.07
CA SER A 133 -6.68 22.77 -11.18
C SER A 133 -6.82 24.29 -11.15
N PRO A 134 -7.20 25.00 -12.24
CA PRO A 134 -7.45 26.44 -12.16
C PRO A 134 -8.63 26.77 -11.25
N LEU A 135 -9.69 25.94 -11.28
CA LEU A 135 -10.86 26.12 -10.43
C LEU A 135 -10.53 25.82 -8.97
N THR A 136 -9.77 24.74 -8.70
CA THR A 136 -9.34 24.42 -7.32
C THR A 136 -8.39 25.49 -6.78
N LEU A 137 -7.57 26.12 -7.63
CA LEU A 137 -6.73 27.24 -7.24
C LEU A 137 -7.56 28.45 -6.80
N ILE A 138 -8.56 28.85 -7.58
CA ILE A 138 -9.46 29.95 -7.22
C ILE A 138 -10.18 29.65 -5.89
N TYR A 139 -10.70 28.42 -5.74
CA TYR A 139 -11.36 27.99 -4.51
C TYR A 139 -10.42 28.04 -3.29
N ASN A 140 -9.18 27.55 -3.43
CA ASN A 140 -8.20 27.56 -2.34
C ASN A 140 -7.79 28.99 -1.96
N VAL A 141 -7.64 29.90 -2.93
CA VAL A 141 -7.36 31.32 -2.66
C VAL A 141 -8.52 31.96 -1.89
N ALA A 142 -9.77 31.73 -2.32
CA ALA A 142 -10.95 32.23 -1.62
C ALA A 142 -11.08 31.62 -0.22
N SER A 143 -10.79 30.33 -0.07
CA SER A 143 -10.79 29.60 1.21
C SER A 143 -9.76 30.18 2.18
N LEU A 144 -8.56 30.49 1.70
CA LEU A 144 -7.49 31.09 2.52
C LEU A 144 -7.90 32.47 3.06
N VAL A 145 -8.55 33.29 2.23
CA VAL A 145 -9.11 34.59 2.65
C VAL A 145 -10.23 34.42 3.68
N GLY A 146 -11.02 33.34 3.56
CA GLY A 146 -12.07 32.98 4.51
C GLY A 146 -11.61 32.25 5.78
N GLY A 147 -10.31 32.01 5.95
CA GLY A 147 -9.76 31.28 7.11
C GLY A 147 -9.89 29.75 7.05
N TYR A 148 -10.31 29.20 5.91
CA TYR A 148 -10.31 27.76 5.65
C TYR A 148 -8.94 27.31 5.13
N GLY A 149 -8.50 26.12 5.53
CA GLY A 149 -7.20 25.56 5.13
C GLY A 149 -7.10 25.23 3.64
N LEU A 150 -5.88 24.98 3.17
CA LEU A 150 -5.61 24.47 1.82
C LEU A 150 -6.07 23.02 1.70
N ASP A 151 -7.03 22.76 0.82
CA ASP A 151 -7.49 21.42 0.49
C ASP A 151 -7.03 21.08 -0.94
N TRP A 152 -5.82 20.54 -1.02
CA TRP A 152 -5.15 20.23 -2.28
C TRP A 152 -4.91 18.73 -2.43
N HIS A 153 -5.82 18.05 -3.13
CA HIS A 153 -5.77 16.60 -3.32
C HIS A 153 -5.06 16.22 -4.62
N LEU A 154 -3.91 15.58 -4.53
CA LEU A 154 -3.25 14.97 -5.69
C LEU A 154 -3.98 13.67 -6.10
N PRO A 155 -3.97 13.30 -7.38
CA PRO A 155 -4.48 12.00 -7.82
C PRO A 155 -3.73 10.82 -7.17
N THR A 156 -4.33 10.18 -6.17
CA THR A 156 -3.73 9.07 -5.39
C THR A 156 -4.04 7.67 -5.92
N ARG A 157 -4.89 7.54 -6.96
CA ARG A 157 -5.29 6.24 -7.50
C ARG A 157 -4.09 5.49 -8.11
N THR A 158 -3.74 4.34 -7.53
CA THR A 158 -2.60 3.51 -7.96
C THR A 158 -3.09 2.20 -8.56
N ALA A 159 -2.54 1.80 -9.70
CA ALA A 159 -2.84 0.51 -10.32
C ALA A 159 -1.54 -0.23 -10.65
N TRP A 160 -1.36 -1.42 -10.06
CA TRP A 160 -0.20 -2.27 -10.30
C TRP A 160 -0.42 -3.11 -11.54
N ARG A 161 0.47 -3.00 -12.52
CA ARG A 161 0.40 -3.71 -13.80
C ARG A 161 1.72 -4.42 -14.07
N THR A 162 1.67 -5.53 -14.80
CA THR A 162 2.87 -6.22 -15.28
C THR A 162 3.72 -5.29 -16.12
N GLU A 163 5.00 -5.16 -15.77
CA GLU A 163 6.00 -4.42 -16.54
C GLU A 163 6.20 -5.11 -17.89
N GLY A 164 6.17 -4.36 -19.00
CA GLY A 164 6.28 -4.91 -20.36
C GLY A 164 5.04 -5.63 -20.90
N GLY A 165 4.01 -5.87 -20.08
CA GLY A 165 2.76 -6.49 -20.54
C GLY A 165 1.86 -5.53 -21.33
N PRO A 166 1.01 -6.03 -22.25
CA PRO A 166 0.10 -5.19 -23.02
C PRO A 166 -0.80 -4.39 -22.07
N GLY A 167 -0.77 -3.06 -22.20
CA GLY A 167 -1.40 -2.09 -21.29
C GLY A 167 -2.94 -2.21 -21.15
N ALA A 168 -3.57 -3.10 -21.92
CA ALA A 168 -4.98 -3.47 -21.85
C ALA A 168 -5.29 -4.48 -20.73
N GLY A 169 -4.28 -5.10 -20.12
CA GLY A 169 -4.42 -6.05 -19.04
C GLY A 169 -5.11 -5.46 -17.79
N ARG A 170 -6.10 -6.19 -17.29
CA ARG A 170 -6.75 -5.94 -16.00
C ARG A 170 -5.71 -6.05 -14.85
N ALA A 171 -5.27 -4.89 -14.32
CA ALA A 171 -4.32 -4.74 -13.19
C ALA A 171 -4.60 -5.65 -11.97
N PRO A 172 -3.68 -6.54 -11.55
CA PRO A 172 -3.89 -7.47 -10.43
C PRO A 172 -4.27 -6.80 -9.11
N LEU A 173 -3.73 -5.61 -8.85
CA LEU A 173 -4.04 -4.79 -7.67
C LEU A 173 -4.39 -3.35 -8.10
N ARG A 174 -5.41 -2.77 -7.46
CA ARG A 174 -5.79 -1.36 -7.61
C ARG A 174 -6.11 -0.73 -6.27
N PHE A 175 -5.61 0.46 -6.05
CA PHE A 175 -5.93 1.34 -4.92
C PHE A 175 -6.81 2.49 -5.39
N TYR A 176 -7.87 2.78 -4.65
CA TYR A 176 -8.84 3.85 -4.89
C TYR A 176 -8.74 4.87 -3.75
N GLY A 177 -7.86 5.86 -3.90
CA GLY A 177 -7.54 6.78 -2.80
C GLY A 177 -8.66 7.69 -2.31
N ILE A 178 -9.75 7.90 -3.07
CA ILE A 178 -10.93 8.62 -2.53
C ILE A 178 -11.66 7.79 -1.47
N THR A 179 -11.58 6.46 -1.56
CA THR A 179 -12.32 5.54 -0.68
C THR A 179 -11.41 4.73 0.24
N ASP A 180 -10.09 4.90 0.12
CA ASP A 180 -9.06 4.08 0.76
C ASP A 180 -9.26 2.57 0.62
N LYS A 181 -9.78 2.16 -0.54
CA LYS A 181 -10.06 0.76 -0.86
C LYS A 181 -9.05 0.19 -1.83
N TYR A 182 -8.65 -1.02 -1.55
CA TYR A 182 -7.87 -1.88 -2.42
C TYR A 182 -8.77 -2.92 -3.06
N LYS A 183 -8.50 -3.23 -4.32
CA LYS A 183 -9.17 -4.28 -5.09
C LYS A 183 -8.10 -5.21 -5.65
N VAL A 184 -8.08 -6.44 -5.16
CA VAL A 184 -7.16 -7.49 -5.60
C VAL A 184 -7.90 -8.53 -6.44
N ARG A 185 -7.27 -9.00 -7.51
CA ARG A 185 -7.72 -10.16 -8.27
C ARG A 185 -6.92 -11.37 -7.80
N THR A 186 -7.54 -12.20 -6.97
CA THR A 186 -6.85 -13.30 -6.27
C THR A 186 -6.30 -14.36 -7.22
N ALA A 187 -6.87 -14.47 -8.42
CA ALA A 187 -6.36 -15.35 -9.48
C ALA A 187 -5.04 -14.88 -10.13
N ARG A 188 -4.57 -13.66 -9.83
CA ARG A 188 -3.36 -13.07 -10.44
C ARG A 188 -2.35 -12.54 -9.42
N LEU A 189 -2.75 -12.44 -8.16
CA LEU A 189 -1.92 -11.93 -7.09
C LEU A 189 -2.37 -12.56 -5.79
N ASP A 190 -1.42 -13.09 -5.04
CA ASP A 190 -1.67 -13.60 -3.70
C ASP A 190 -2.23 -12.45 -2.82
N PRO A 191 -3.39 -12.63 -2.18
CA PRO A 191 -3.96 -11.64 -1.27
C PRO A 191 -2.99 -11.20 -0.16
N ARG A 192 -2.15 -12.10 0.34
CA ARG A 192 -1.17 -11.82 1.40
C ARG A 192 -0.15 -10.78 0.96
N VAL A 193 0.32 -10.86 -0.29
CA VAL A 193 1.23 -9.87 -0.89
C VAL A 193 0.51 -8.54 -1.10
N ALA A 194 -0.76 -8.57 -1.52
CA ALA A 194 -1.57 -7.36 -1.65
C ALA A 194 -1.80 -6.64 -0.31
N TYR A 195 -2.05 -7.40 0.76
CA TYR A 195 -2.20 -6.88 2.12
C TYR A 195 -0.90 -6.25 2.62
N ALA A 196 0.23 -6.95 2.46
CA ALA A 196 1.56 -6.41 2.79
C ALA A 196 1.87 -5.10 2.04
N GLN A 197 1.56 -5.05 0.74
CA GLN A 197 1.73 -3.84 -0.06
C GLN A 197 0.86 -2.67 0.42
N ALA A 198 -0.37 -2.94 0.84
CA ALA A 198 -1.27 -1.90 1.34
C ALA A 198 -0.78 -1.33 2.69
N VAL A 199 -0.27 -2.20 3.57
CA VAL A 199 0.35 -1.81 4.83
C VAL A 199 1.58 -0.93 4.59
N LEU A 200 2.49 -1.35 3.71
CA LEU A 200 3.66 -0.54 3.33
C LEU A 200 3.27 0.78 2.67
N HIS A 201 2.23 0.77 1.83
CA HIS A 201 1.72 1.98 1.20
C HIS A 201 1.25 2.99 2.25
N TYR A 202 0.47 2.54 3.25
CA TYR A 202 -0.03 3.37 4.35
C TYR A 202 1.07 3.87 5.30
N TRP A 203 2.11 3.06 5.56
CA TRP A 203 3.26 3.49 6.36
C TRP A 203 4.13 4.53 5.65
N SER A 204 4.21 4.45 4.31
CA SER A 204 5.05 5.33 3.49
C SER A 204 4.39 6.63 3.04
N SER A 205 3.06 6.73 3.19
CA SER A 205 2.23 7.88 2.79
C SER A 205 2.15 8.90 3.91
#